data_AF-H5U0Q3-F1
#
_entry.id   AF-H5U0Q3-F1
#
_cell.length_a   1.000
_cell.length_b   1.000
_cell.length_c   1.000
_cell.angle_alpha   90.00
_cell.angle_beta   90.00
_cell.angle_gamma   90.00
#
_symmetry.space_group_name_H-M   'P 1'
#
loop_
_entity.id
_entity.type
_entity.pdbx_description
1 polymer ?
#
loop_
_entity_poly.entity_id
_entity_poly.type
_entity_poly.pdbx_seq_one_letter_code
_entity_poly.pdbx_strand_id
1 'polypeptide(L)'
;MYNGDVATVAMQYSYLPSWISFIVDKERARQAGASLFEAVDAKVRELPEAERPKLVVFGESLGSFGAEAAFGTVPTVTARTDGALLSGPTFSNTLWNDATAGRDKGSPQWLPIYNNGRQVRFIADEKDLDRPDAPWDYSRMVYLQHASDPIAWWSPQLILREPDWLKEQRGRDVISATHWIPFVTFLQVSADMAVSVNVPDGHGHNYQSAIPYAWARILQPPGWTDEKTQQLEPRLHRDG
;
A
#
# COMPACT_ATOMS: atom_id res chain seq x y z
N MET A 1 12.35 4.14 -15.20
CA MET A 1 11.76 2.90 -15.78
C MET A 1 11.32 3.10 -17.22
N TYR A 2 10.39 4.00 -17.51
CA TYR A 2 9.86 4.22 -18.87
C TYR A 2 10.42 5.46 -19.60
N ASN A 3 11.54 6.02 -19.13
CA ASN A 3 12.19 7.19 -19.76
C ASN A 3 11.23 8.39 -20.02
N GLY A 4 10.27 8.62 -19.12
CA GLY A 4 9.29 9.70 -19.26
C GLY A 4 8.03 9.34 -20.06
N ASP A 5 7.94 8.14 -20.64
CA ASP A 5 6.71 7.62 -21.27
C ASP A 5 5.69 7.17 -20.21
N VAL A 6 5.20 8.16 -19.45
CA VAL A 6 4.24 7.98 -18.36
C VAL A 6 3.31 9.19 -18.34
N ALA A 7 2.00 8.93 -18.31
CA ALA A 7 1.00 9.94 -18.00
C ALA A 7 0.50 9.72 -16.57
N THR A 8 0.63 10.74 -15.71
CA THR A 8 0.10 10.71 -14.33
C THR A 8 -1.18 11.52 -14.26
N VAL A 9 -2.25 10.90 -13.78
CA VAL A 9 -3.54 11.55 -13.54
C VAL A 9 -3.80 11.53 -12.05
N ALA A 10 -3.92 12.72 -11.45
CA ALA A 10 -4.16 12.89 -10.02
C ALA A 10 -5.24 13.96 -9.80
N MET A 11 -5.96 13.85 -8.69
CA MET A 11 -6.98 14.80 -8.30
C MET A 11 -6.79 15.20 -6.84
N GLN A 12 -6.84 16.49 -6.56
CA GLN A 12 -6.84 16.99 -5.19
C GLN A 12 -8.22 16.74 -4.56
N TYR A 13 -8.24 16.07 -3.41
CA TYR A 13 -9.49 15.68 -2.75
C TYR A 13 -9.64 16.23 -1.32
N SER A 14 -8.60 16.86 -0.74
CA SER A 14 -8.69 17.55 0.56
C SER A 14 -7.66 18.68 0.68
N TYR A 15 -7.94 19.62 1.58
CA TYR A 15 -7.09 20.77 1.95
C TYR A 15 -6.49 20.64 3.36
N LEU A 16 -6.82 19.57 4.10
CA LEU A 16 -6.32 19.33 5.45
C LEU A 16 -5.00 18.55 5.42
N PRO A 17 -4.17 18.62 6.50
CA PRO A 17 -3.06 17.70 6.68
C PRO A 17 -3.53 16.24 6.59
N SER A 18 -2.73 15.37 5.96
CA SER A 18 -3.14 14.01 5.54
C SER A 18 -3.78 13.16 6.64
N TRP A 19 -3.24 13.20 7.87
CA TRP A 19 -3.78 12.46 9.01
C TRP A 19 -5.11 13.04 9.53
N ILE A 20 -5.36 14.33 9.35
CA ILE A 20 -6.64 14.97 9.70
C ILE A 20 -7.68 14.64 8.64
N SER A 21 -7.36 14.79 7.35
CA SER A 21 -8.25 14.40 6.24
C SER A 21 -8.71 12.95 6.38
N PHE A 22 -7.83 12.07 6.86
CA PHE A 22 -8.18 10.68 7.09
C PHE A 22 -9.35 10.52 8.08
N ILE A 23 -9.42 11.31 9.15
CA ILE A 23 -10.47 11.16 10.16
C ILE A 23 -11.82 11.66 9.62
N VAL A 24 -11.83 12.75 8.83
CA VAL A 24 -13.05 13.49 8.49
C VAL A 24 -13.54 13.38 7.03
N ASP A 25 -12.67 13.11 6.06
CA ASP A 25 -12.98 13.23 4.61
C ASP A 25 -13.00 11.89 3.84
N LYS A 26 -13.07 10.74 4.54
CA LYS A 26 -12.98 9.39 3.92
C LYS A 26 -13.92 9.23 2.74
N GLU A 27 -15.20 9.55 2.91
CA GLU A 27 -16.21 9.32 1.87
C GLU A 27 -15.95 10.16 0.60
N ARG A 28 -15.41 11.38 0.77
CA ARG A 28 -15.01 12.21 -0.37
C ARG A 28 -13.83 11.60 -1.10
N ALA A 29 -12.80 11.16 -0.38
CA ALA A 29 -11.64 10.49 -0.97
C ALA A 29 -12.04 9.21 -1.73
N ARG A 30 -12.99 8.44 -1.19
CA ARG A 30 -13.55 7.24 -1.83
C ARG A 30 -14.26 7.57 -3.15
N GLN A 31 -15.20 8.52 -3.12
CA GLN A 31 -15.95 8.92 -4.32
C GLN A 31 -15.03 9.52 -5.37
N ALA A 32 -14.09 10.37 -4.96
CA ALA A 32 -13.07 10.97 -5.79
C ALA A 32 -12.22 9.92 -6.51
N GLY A 33 -11.65 8.97 -5.76
CA GLY A 33 -10.79 7.92 -6.31
C GLY A 33 -11.54 6.99 -7.28
N ALA A 34 -12.76 6.57 -6.90
CA ALA A 34 -13.60 5.78 -7.78
C ALA A 34 -13.92 6.52 -9.08
N SER A 35 -14.34 7.78 -8.99
CA SER A 35 -14.70 8.59 -10.18
C SER A 35 -13.50 8.84 -11.08
N LEU A 36 -12.32 9.08 -10.49
CA LEU A 36 -11.08 9.27 -11.23
C LEU A 36 -10.71 8.02 -12.02
N PHE A 37 -10.73 6.85 -11.37
CA PHE A 37 -10.41 5.59 -12.03
C PHE A 37 -11.39 5.29 -13.16
N GLU A 38 -12.69 5.37 -12.91
CA GLU A 38 -13.72 5.09 -13.94
C GLU A 38 -13.60 6.02 -15.15
N ALA A 39 -13.29 7.30 -14.94
CA ALA A 39 -13.09 8.26 -16.04
C ALA A 39 -11.85 7.94 -16.89
N VAL A 40 -10.73 7.59 -16.25
CA VAL A 40 -9.49 7.21 -16.96
C VAL A 40 -9.67 5.89 -17.69
N ASP A 41 -10.24 4.88 -17.03
CA ASP A 41 -10.52 3.56 -17.58
C ASP A 41 -11.46 3.64 -18.79
N ALA A 42 -12.52 4.46 -18.72
CA ALA A 42 -13.39 4.74 -19.86
C ALA A 42 -12.61 5.36 -21.04
N LYS A 43 -11.75 6.35 -20.78
CA LYS A 43 -10.96 6.99 -21.83
C LYS A 43 -9.95 6.06 -22.48
N VAL A 44 -9.30 5.19 -21.71
CA VAL A 44 -8.38 4.17 -22.21
C VAL A 44 -9.12 3.16 -23.09
N ARG A 45 -10.34 2.76 -22.71
CA ARG A 45 -11.14 1.81 -23.49
C ARG A 45 -11.57 2.33 -24.86
N GLU A 46 -11.70 3.64 -25.04
CA GLU A 46 -11.99 4.27 -26.34
C GLU A 46 -10.85 4.09 -27.35
N LEU A 47 -9.62 3.83 -26.89
CA LEU A 47 -8.48 3.57 -27.77
C LEU A 47 -8.56 2.17 -28.39
N PRO A 48 -8.08 1.99 -29.63
CA PRO A 48 -7.86 0.67 -30.23
C PRO A 48 -7.04 -0.22 -29.29
N GLU A 49 -7.38 -1.51 -29.20
CA GLU A 49 -6.75 -2.43 -28.24
C GLU A 49 -5.22 -2.46 -28.32
N ALA A 50 -4.67 -2.38 -29.54
CA ALA A 50 -3.23 -2.35 -29.78
C ALA A 50 -2.52 -1.06 -29.32
N GLU A 51 -3.27 0.01 -29.05
CA GLU A 51 -2.76 1.33 -28.67
C GLU A 51 -3.04 1.67 -27.20
N ARG A 52 -3.72 0.78 -26.45
CA ARG A 52 -4.04 1.02 -25.04
C ARG A 52 -2.76 1.03 -24.21
N PRO A 53 -2.49 2.10 -23.44
CA PRO A 53 -1.39 2.10 -22.49
C PRO A 53 -1.68 1.14 -21.34
N LYS A 54 -0.62 0.72 -20.63
CA LYS A 54 -0.78 0.05 -19.34
C LYS A 54 -1.47 1.00 -18.36
N LEU A 55 -2.51 0.53 -17.69
CA LEU A 55 -3.25 1.27 -16.67
C LEU A 55 -2.88 0.75 -15.28
N VAL A 56 -2.17 1.56 -14.51
CA VAL A 56 -1.70 1.19 -13.16
C VAL A 56 -2.19 2.16 -12.11
N VAL A 57 -2.36 1.66 -10.89
CA VAL A 57 -2.90 2.43 -9.78
C VAL A 57 -1.86 2.61 -8.69
N PHE A 58 -1.79 3.81 -8.14
CA PHE A 58 -0.91 4.14 -7.03
C PHE A 58 -1.68 4.90 -5.95
N GLY A 59 -1.39 4.61 -4.69
CA GLY A 59 -1.90 5.38 -3.57
C GLY A 59 -1.06 5.21 -2.33
N GLU A 60 -0.76 6.32 -1.65
CA GLU A 60 -0.09 6.35 -0.35
C GLU A 60 -1.06 6.86 0.73
N SER A 61 -1.07 6.25 1.90
CA SER A 61 -1.87 6.72 3.04
C SER A 61 -3.36 6.78 2.71
N LEU A 62 -4.04 7.90 2.95
CA LEU A 62 -5.42 8.16 2.50
C LEU A 62 -5.61 8.00 0.97
N GLY A 63 -4.56 8.23 0.18
CA GLY A 63 -4.57 7.97 -1.26
C GLY A 63 -4.73 6.49 -1.60
N SER A 64 -4.23 5.58 -0.76
CA SER A 64 -4.45 4.13 -0.96
C SER A 64 -5.93 3.76 -0.83
N PHE A 65 -6.64 4.38 0.13
CA PHE A 65 -8.07 4.18 0.32
C PHE A 65 -8.88 4.67 -0.88
N GLY A 66 -8.54 5.85 -1.42
CA GLY A 66 -9.15 6.35 -2.66
C GLY A 66 -8.80 5.48 -3.87
N ALA A 67 -7.56 5.02 -3.97
CA ALA A 67 -7.07 4.18 -5.06
C ALA A 67 -7.78 2.81 -5.10
N GLU A 68 -8.11 2.19 -3.98
CA GLU A 68 -8.84 0.92 -3.92
C GLU A 68 -10.36 1.05 -4.20
N ALA A 69 -10.89 2.27 -4.13
CA ALA A 69 -12.33 2.52 -4.05
C ALA A 69 -13.14 2.02 -5.25
N ALA A 70 -12.50 1.84 -6.42
CA ALA A 70 -13.15 1.38 -7.66
C ALA A 70 -13.26 -0.14 -7.80
N PHE A 71 -12.63 -0.92 -6.93
CA PHE A 71 -12.40 -2.36 -7.19
C PHE A 71 -13.17 -3.29 -6.26
N GLY A 72 -13.26 -2.96 -4.97
CA GLY A 72 -13.93 -3.78 -3.96
C GLY A 72 -13.20 -5.07 -3.57
N THR A 73 -12.46 -5.73 -4.49
CA THR A 73 -11.71 -6.97 -4.21
C THR A 73 -10.35 -7.00 -4.91
N VAL A 74 -9.39 -7.76 -4.37
CA VAL A 74 -8.06 -8.00 -5.01
C VAL A 74 -8.23 -8.53 -6.44
N PRO A 75 -9.07 -9.55 -6.72
CA PRO A 75 -9.31 -10.00 -8.09
C PRO A 75 -9.77 -8.88 -9.04
N THR A 76 -10.66 -7.99 -8.59
CA THR A 76 -11.12 -6.88 -9.43
C THR A 76 -9.99 -5.90 -9.76
N VAL A 77 -9.08 -5.61 -8.81
CA VAL A 77 -7.89 -4.78 -9.08
C VAL A 77 -7.07 -5.41 -10.20
N THR A 78 -6.73 -6.69 -10.07
CA THR A 78 -5.90 -7.39 -11.06
C THR A 78 -6.59 -7.59 -12.41
N ALA A 79 -7.92 -7.62 -12.44
CA ALA A 79 -8.70 -7.76 -13.68
C ALA A 79 -8.88 -6.43 -14.43
N ARG A 80 -8.78 -5.29 -13.74
CA ARG A 80 -9.06 -3.96 -14.30
C ARG A 80 -7.83 -3.07 -14.44
N THR A 81 -6.66 -3.53 -13.99
CA THR A 81 -5.40 -2.79 -14.04
C THR A 81 -4.27 -3.71 -14.51
N ASP A 82 -3.20 -3.13 -15.02
CA ASP A 82 -1.94 -3.81 -15.32
C ASP A 82 -1.04 -3.92 -14.08
N GLY A 83 -1.46 -3.33 -12.96
CA GLY A 83 -0.78 -3.43 -11.68
C GLY A 83 -1.16 -2.32 -10.71
N ALA A 84 -0.86 -2.53 -9.43
CA ALA A 84 -1.15 -1.56 -8.38
C ALA A 84 -0.08 -1.55 -7.29
N LEU A 85 0.26 -0.36 -6.80
CA LEU A 85 1.12 -0.18 -5.63
C LEU A 85 0.39 0.69 -4.59
N LEU A 86 0.22 0.15 -3.40
CA LEU A 86 -0.48 0.81 -2.30
C LEU A 86 0.42 0.84 -1.07
N SER A 87 0.77 2.03 -0.62
CA SER A 87 1.75 2.23 0.46
C SER A 87 1.09 2.81 1.70
N GLY A 88 1.40 2.24 2.87
CA GLY A 88 0.80 2.63 4.13
C GLY A 88 -0.74 2.61 4.09
N PRO A 89 -1.35 1.46 3.76
CA PRO A 89 -2.80 1.32 3.81
C PRO A 89 -3.30 1.65 5.22
N THR A 90 -4.50 2.22 5.31
CA THR A 90 -5.11 2.58 6.59
C THR A 90 -6.04 1.48 7.06
N PHE A 91 -6.38 1.45 8.35
CA PHE A 91 -7.39 0.51 8.86
C PHE A 91 -8.78 0.63 8.18
N SER A 92 -9.03 1.69 7.41
CA SER A 92 -10.28 1.90 6.69
C SER A 92 -10.30 1.28 5.29
N ASN A 93 -9.15 0.81 4.78
CA ASN A 93 -9.04 0.13 3.50
C ASN A 93 -9.73 -1.24 3.58
N THR A 94 -10.94 -1.36 3.02
CA THR A 94 -11.72 -2.61 3.07
C THR A 94 -10.99 -3.76 2.38
N LEU A 95 -10.41 -3.52 1.20
CA LEU A 95 -9.74 -4.56 0.42
C LEU A 95 -8.47 -5.05 1.14
N TRP A 96 -7.71 -4.14 1.76
CA TRP A 96 -6.59 -4.48 2.64
C TRP A 96 -7.03 -5.31 3.86
N ASN A 97 -8.12 -4.91 4.54
CA ASN A 97 -8.65 -5.64 5.69
C ASN A 97 -9.11 -7.04 5.30
N ASP A 98 -9.83 -7.18 4.19
CA ASP A 98 -10.34 -8.46 3.71
C ASP A 98 -9.20 -9.42 3.32
N ALA A 99 -8.18 -8.91 2.63
CA ALA A 99 -6.98 -9.68 2.29
C ALA A 99 -6.19 -10.10 3.54
N THR A 100 -6.07 -9.21 4.53
CA THR A 100 -5.37 -9.48 5.79
C THR A 100 -6.14 -10.46 6.69
N ALA A 101 -7.47 -10.37 6.72
CA ALA A 101 -8.33 -11.29 7.44
C ALA A 101 -8.37 -12.67 6.78
N GLY A 102 -8.33 -12.71 5.44
CA GLY A 102 -8.26 -13.94 4.63
C GLY A 102 -6.85 -14.48 4.41
N ARG A 103 -5.85 -14.02 5.16
CA ARG A 103 -4.44 -14.42 4.99
C ARG A 103 -4.23 -15.92 5.21
N ASP A 104 -3.25 -16.48 4.49
CA ASP A 104 -2.80 -17.85 4.60
C ASP A 104 -2.24 -18.11 6.02
N LYS A 105 -2.52 -19.30 6.55
CA LYS A 105 -2.10 -19.70 7.90
C LYS A 105 -0.58 -19.60 8.06
N GLY A 106 -0.15 -19.04 9.19
CA GLY A 106 1.27 -18.89 9.52
C GLY A 106 1.89 -17.59 8.98
N SER A 107 1.16 -16.79 8.20
CA SER A 107 1.58 -15.43 7.88
C SER A 107 1.08 -14.43 8.94
N PRO A 108 1.94 -13.51 9.43
CA PRO A 108 1.53 -12.56 10.45
C PRO A 108 0.65 -11.45 9.85
N GLN A 109 -0.20 -10.83 10.66
CA GLN A 109 -1.08 -9.71 10.25
C GLN A 109 -0.28 -8.54 9.66
N TRP A 110 0.93 -8.28 10.17
CA TRP A 110 1.78 -7.21 9.67
C TRP A 110 2.48 -7.54 8.34
N LEU A 111 2.53 -8.81 7.93
CA LEU A 111 3.10 -9.24 6.65
C LEU A 111 2.35 -10.46 6.07
N PRO A 112 1.06 -10.28 5.74
CA PRO A 112 0.19 -11.39 5.39
C PRO A 112 0.58 -11.97 4.02
N ILE A 113 0.35 -13.26 3.83
CA ILE A 113 0.33 -13.89 2.52
C ILE A 113 -1.14 -14.13 2.19
N TYR A 114 -1.61 -13.68 1.03
CA TYR A 114 -3.00 -13.89 0.62
C TYR A 114 -3.04 -14.76 -0.64
N ASN A 115 -3.75 -15.88 -0.59
CA ASN A 115 -3.91 -16.81 -1.72
C ASN A 115 -2.56 -17.18 -2.38
N ASN A 116 -1.57 -17.58 -1.58
CA ASN A 116 -0.20 -17.88 -2.00
C ASN A 116 0.52 -16.72 -2.72
N GLY A 117 0.13 -15.47 -2.48
CA GLY A 117 0.79 -14.29 -3.08
C GLY A 117 0.64 -14.21 -4.60
N ARG A 118 -0.39 -14.86 -5.16
CA ARG A 118 -0.61 -14.98 -6.61
C ARG A 118 -0.99 -13.67 -7.29
N GLN A 119 -1.70 -12.80 -6.59
CA GLN A 119 -2.22 -11.53 -7.10
C GLN A 119 -1.60 -10.35 -6.36
N VAL A 120 -1.64 -10.40 -5.02
CA VAL A 120 -1.13 -9.38 -4.13
C VAL A 120 0.01 -9.90 -3.27
N ARG A 121 1.08 -9.11 -3.15
CA ARG A 121 2.15 -9.34 -2.17
C ARG A 121 2.20 -8.19 -1.17
N PHE A 122 2.38 -8.53 0.10
CA PHE A 122 2.59 -7.58 1.18
C PHE A 122 4.07 -7.57 1.49
N ILE A 123 4.66 -6.38 1.48
CA ILE A 123 6.08 -6.17 1.65
C ILE A 123 6.33 -5.11 2.73
N ALA A 124 7.41 -5.30 3.49
CA ALA A 124 8.02 -4.27 4.33
C ALA A 124 9.35 -3.79 3.74
N ASP A 125 9.99 -4.59 2.89
CA ASP A 125 11.16 -4.21 2.09
C ASP A 125 11.23 -4.96 0.76
N GLU A 126 12.28 -4.72 -0.03
CA GLU A 126 12.48 -5.32 -1.34
C GLU A 126 12.60 -6.85 -1.32
N LYS A 127 13.03 -7.45 -0.22
CA LYS A 127 13.26 -8.90 -0.10
C LYS A 127 11.95 -9.65 0.03
N ASP A 128 10.92 -9.00 0.55
CA ASP A 128 9.58 -9.58 0.67
C ASP A 128 8.90 -9.74 -0.70
N LEU A 129 9.41 -9.10 -1.76
CA LEU A 129 8.86 -9.24 -3.11
C LEU A 129 8.96 -10.65 -3.66
N ASP A 130 9.86 -11.48 -3.13
CA ASP A 130 10.01 -12.90 -3.49
C ASP A 130 9.29 -13.83 -2.49
N ARG A 131 8.49 -13.27 -1.57
CA ARG A 131 7.67 -14.02 -0.60
C ARG A 131 6.18 -14.01 -0.99
N PRO A 132 5.50 -15.17 -1.00
CA PRO A 132 6.07 -16.53 -0.90
C PRO A 132 6.84 -16.90 -2.18
N ASP A 133 7.64 -17.97 -2.08
CA ASP A 133 8.28 -18.62 -3.23
C ASP A 133 7.22 -19.37 -4.06
N ALA A 134 6.43 -18.58 -4.78
CA ALA A 134 5.33 -19.03 -5.61
C ALA A 134 5.24 -18.14 -6.86
N PRO A 135 4.60 -18.63 -7.94
CA PRO A 135 4.34 -17.80 -9.12
C PRO A 135 3.50 -16.57 -8.78
N TRP A 136 3.82 -15.45 -9.43
CA TRP A 136 3.04 -14.21 -9.38
C TRP A 136 2.39 -13.98 -10.74
N ASP A 137 1.06 -14.11 -10.77
CA ASP A 137 0.23 -14.10 -11.98
C ASP A 137 0.30 -12.75 -12.73
N TYR A 138 -0.36 -12.68 -13.89
CA TYR A 138 -0.47 -11.48 -14.71
C TYR A 138 -1.36 -10.43 -14.01
N SER A 139 -0.91 -9.17 -14.03
CA SER A 139 -1.36 -8.05 -13.18
C SER A 139 -1.01 -8.22 -11.70
N ARG A 140 -0.02 -7.41 -11.27
CA ARG A 140 0.64 -7.54 -9.97
C ARG A 140 0.26 -6.40 -9.05
N MET A 141 -0.13 -6.75 -7.84
CA MET A 141 -0.50 -5.81 -6.80
C MET A 141 0.47 -5.90 -5.62
N VAL A 142 0.91 -4.76 -5.10
CA VAL A 142 1.76 -4.69 -3.91
C VAL A 142 1.11 -3.80 -2.86
N TYR A 143 1.04 -4.33 -1.63
CA TYR A 143 0.92 -3.51 -0.43
C TYR A 143 2.29 -3.34 0.21
N LEU A 144 2.67 -2.10 0.46
CA LEU A 144 3.89 -1.75 1.17
C LEU A 144 3.50 -1.20 2.55
N GLN A 145 3.90 -1.90 3.61
CA GLN A 145 3.50 -1.59 4.99
C GLN A 145 4.58 -1.98 5.99
N HIS A 146 4.71 -1.19 7.05
CA HIS A 146 5.65 -1.47 8.15
C HIS A 146 4.89 -1.92 9.39
N ALA A 147 5.47 -2.84 10.17
CA ALA A 147 4.85 -3.24 11.43
C ALA A 147 4.88 -2.08 12.45
N SER A 148 5.80 -1.13 12.29
CA SER A 148 5.86 0.10 13.08
C SER A 148 4.98 1.24 12.56
N ASP A 149 4.21 1.08 11.48
CA ASP A 149 3.35 2.16 10.95
C ASP A 149 2.07 2.36 11.78
N PRO A 150 1.99 3.39 12.64
CA PRO A 150 0.80 3.61 13.46
C PRO A 150 -0.43 3.96 12.62
N ILE A 151 -0.27 4.50 11.39
CA ILE A 151 -1.40 4.85 10.53
C ILE A 151 -2.12 3.58 10.03
N ALA A 152 -1.36 2.53 9.73
CA ALA A 152 -1.91 1.23 9.34
C ALA A 152 -2.60 0.53 10.52
N TRP A 153 -1.99 0.58 11.71
CA TRP A 153 -2.45 -0.18 12.87
C TRP A 153 -3.45 0.55 13.75
N TRP A 154 -3.61 1.87 13.62
CA TRP A 154 -4.58 2.63 14.39
C TRP A 154 -6.00 2.16 14.09
N SER A 155 -6.74 1.81 15.13
CA SER A 155 -8.15 1.46 15.01
C SER A 155 -8.86 1.76 16.33
N PRO A 156 -10.12 2.25 16.32
CA PRO A 156 -10.90 2.39 17.55
C PRO A 156 -11.06 1.07 18.31
N GLN A 157 -10.90 -0.07 17.61
CA GLN A 157 -10.96 -1.39 18.24
C GLN A 157 -9.82 -1.62 19.24
N LEU A 158 -8.67 -0.96 19.07
CA LEU A 158 -7.53 -1.06 20.00
C LEU A 158 -7.88 -0.67 21.45
N ILE A 159 -8.97 0.08 21.65
CA ILE A 159 -9.42 0.48 22.98
C ILE A 159 -9.75 -0.76 23.83
N LEU A 160 -10.41 -1.75 23.23
CA LEU A 160 -10.98 -2.90 23.94
C LEU A 160 -10.56 -4.27 23.36
N ARG A 161 -9.84 -4.29 22.24
CA ARG A 161 -9.44 -5.52 21.56
C ARG A 161 -7.95 -5.49 21.25
N GLU A 162 -7.27 -6.50 21.75
CA GLU A 162 -5.89 -6.80 21.36
C GLU A 162 -5.86 -7.29 19.89
N PRO A 163 -5.09 -6.63 19.01
CA PRO A 163 -4.98 -7.00 17.60
C PRO A 163 -4.00 -8.16 17.39
N ASP A 164 -4.12 -8.87 16.27
CA ASP A 164 -3.27 -10.03 15.98
C ASP A 164 -1.79 -9.64 15.84
N TRP A 165 -1.47 -8.47 15.28
CA TRP A 165 -0.09 -7.97 15.18
C TRP A 165 0.59 -7.76 16.55
N LEU A 166 -0.18 -7.63 17.64
CA LEU A 166 0.31 -7.64 19.03
C LEU A 166 0.21 -9.01 19.73
N LYS A 167 -0.34 -10.04 19.09
CA LYS A 167 -0.32 -11.43 19.59
C LYS A 167 0.71 -12.30 18.89
N GLU A 168 0.96 -12.03 17.62
CA GLU A 168 1.82 -12.78 16.73
C GLU A 168 3.28 -12.31 16.80
N GLN A 169 4.16 -12.97 16.04
CA GLN A 169 5.55 -12.53 15.89
C GLN A 169 5.61 -11.09 15.41
N ARG A 170 6.35 -10.26 16.14
CA ARG A 170 6.55 -8.83 15.82
C ARG A 170 7.33 -8.66 14.52
N GLY A 171 7.06 -7.55 13.84
CA GLY A 171 7.91 -7.08 12.75
C GLY A 171 9.28 -6.65 13.25
N ARG A 172 10.26 -6.65 12.34
CA ARG A 172 11.67 -6.33 12.61
C ARG A 172 11.89 -4.94 13.23
N ASP A 173 10.95 -4.04 12.98
CA ASP A 173 10.93 -2.63 13.33
C ASP A 173 10.05 -2.33 14.56
N VAL A 174 9.51 -3.37 15.23
CA VAL A 174 8.73 -3.24 16.47
C VAL A 174 9.45 -3.92 17.63
N ILE A 175 9.59 -3.19 18.74
CA ILE A 175 10.24 -3.71 19.97
C ILE A 175 9.40 -4.88 20.52
N SER A 176 10.05 -6.02 20.80
CA SER A 176 9.38 -7.24 21.29
C SER A 176 8.67 -7.07 22.63
N ALA A 177 9.11 -6.10 23.45
CA ALA A 177 8.51 -5.75 24.73
C ALA A 177 7.20 -4.96 24.62
N THR A 178 6.76 -4.60 23.41
CA THR A 178 5.47 -3.91 23.21
C THR A 178 4.31 -4.87 23.48
N HIS A 179 3.52 -4.55 24.50
CA HIS A 179 2.33 -5.27 24.90
C HIS A 179 1.09 -4.40 24.72
N TRP A 180 -0.03 -5.03 24.38
CA TRP A 180 -1.30 -4.33 24.36
C TRP A 180 -1.76 -4.04 25.80
N ILE A 181 -2.07 -2.77 26.04
CA ILE A 181 -2.68 -2.30 27.28
C ILE A 181 -3.95 -1.55 26.87
N PRO A 182 -5.16 -2.01 27.29
CA PRO A 182 -6.42 -1.37 26.92
C PRO A 182 -6.38 0.13 27.18
N PHE A 183 -6.98 0.92 26.28
CA PHE A 183 -6.93 2.39 26.24
C PHE A 183 -5.54 3.01 26.03
N VAL A 184 -4.49 2.53 26.71
CA VAL A 184 -3.12 3.04 26.63
C VAL A 184 -2.55 2.84 25.23
N THR A 185 -2.66 1.64 24.66
CA THR A 185 -2.16 1.37 23.31
C THR A 185 -2.88 2.20 22.25
N PHE A 186 -4.18 2.44 22.42
CA PHE A 186 -4.92 3.34 21.52
C PHE A 186 -4.36 4.77 21.58
N LEU A 187 -4.09 5.30 22.78
CA LEU A 187 -3.52 6.64 22.95
C LEU A 187 -2.08 6.72 22.42
N GLN A 188 -1.26 5.68 22.63
CA GLN A 188 0.11 5.60 22.12
C GLN A 188 0.12 5.62 20.58
N VAL A 189 -0.63 4.72 19.94
CA VAL A 189 -0.72 4.69 18.47
C VAL A 189 -1.28 6.02 17.93
N SER A 190 -2.23 6.65 18.62
CA SER A 190 -2.75 7.97 18.24
C SER A 190 -1.68 9.06 18.31
N ALA A 191 -0.81 9.05 19.33
CA ALA A 191 0.30 9.99 19.45
C ALA A 191 1.36 9.76 18.36
N ASP A 192 1.67 8.50 18.06
CA ASP A 192 2.67 8.12 17.07
C ASP A 192 2.25 8.51 15.64
N MET A 193 0.95 8.56 15.33
CA MET A 193 0.45 9.07 14.05
C MET A 193 0.92 10.50 13.73
N ALA A 194 1.16 11.34 14.74
CA ALA A 194 1.57 12.73 14.53
C ALA A 194 3.04 12.87 14.07
N VAL A 195 3.86 11.84 14.32
CA VAL A 195 5.30 11.84 14.02
C VAL A 195 5.71 10.75 13.03
N SER A 196 4.77 9.91 12.58
CA SER A 196 5.02 8.71 11.77
C SER A 196 5.68 8.95 10.42
N VAL A 197 5.68 10.20 9.93
CA VAL A 197 6.33 10.61 8.67
C VAL A 197 7.77 11.09 8.86
N ASN A 198 8.17 11.44 10.09
CA ASN A 198 9.50 11.96 10.44
C ASN A 198 10.39 10.88 11.06
N VAL A 199 10.43 9.71 10.43
CA VAL A 199 11.22 8.55 10.86
C VAL A 199 12.16 8.10 9.73
N PRO A 200 13.26 7.39 10.04
CA PRO A 200 14.12 6.80 9.01
C PRO A 200 13.32 5.94 8.05
N ASP A 201 13.81 5.84 6.82
CA ASP A 201 13.24 4.94 5.82
C ASP A 201 13.19 3.48 6.33
N GLY A 202 12.17 2.74 5.88
CA GLY A 202 11.90 1.37 6.33
C GLY A 202 11.20 1.26 7.69
N HIS A 203 10.79 2.39 8.27
CA HIS A 203 10.07 2.47 9.53
C HIS A 203 8.87 3.40 9.41
N GLY A 204 7.89 3.23 10.29
CA GLY A 204 6.67 4.04 10.35
C GLY A 204 6.03 4.23 8.98
N HIS A 205 5.62 5.45 8.68
CA HIS A 205 4.97 5.81 7.43
C HIS A 205 5.98 6.31 6.37
N ASN A 206 7.19 5.74 6.32
CA ASN A 206 8.25 6.13 5.39
C ASN A 206 8.78 4.95 4.56
N TYR A 207 8.39 4.91 3.28
CA TYR A 207 8.42 3.73 2.40
C TYR A 207 9.35 3.87 1.18
N GLN A 208 10.17 4.91 1.11
CA GLN A 208 10.82 5.35 -0.12
C GLN A 208 11.70 4.30 -0.80
N SER A 209 12.52 3.57 -0.04
CA SER A 209 13.49 2.61 -0.61
C SER A 209 12.83 1.44 -1.34
N ALA A 210 11.67 0.97 -0.88
CA ALA A 210 11.01 -0.20 -1.46
C ALA A 210 10.17 0.11 -2.71
N ILE A 211 9.74 1.37 -2.91
CA ILE A 211 8.87 1.79 -4.02
C ILE A 211 9.46 1.42 -5.40
N PRO A 212 10.75 1.69 -5.72
CA PRO A 212 11.34 1.33 -7.00
C PRO A 212 11.36 -0.17 -7.26
N TYR A 213 11.65 -0.98 -6.25
CA TYR A 213 11.67 -2.43 -6.39
C TYR A 213 10.26 -2.96 -6.64
N ALA A 214 9.26 -2.44 -5.92
CA ALA A 214 7.86 -2.78 -6.14
C ALA A 214 7.42 -2.44 -7.57
N TRP A 215 7.69 -1.23 -8.06
CA TRP A 215 7.35 -0.85 -9.43
C TRP A 215 8.09 -1.67 -10.49
N ALA A 216 9.37 -1.99 -10.28
CA ALA A 216 10.12 -2.85 -11.19
C ALA A 216 9.47 -4.23 -11.30
N ARG A 217 9.06 -4.82 -10.17
CA ARG A 217 8.39 -6.12 -10.14
C ARG A 217 6.96 -6.07 -10.70
N ILE A 218 6.21 -5.00 -10.47
CA ILE A 218 4.85 -4.83 -11.01
C ILE A 218 4.89 -4.64 -12.53
N LEU A 219 5.67 -3.68 -13.01
CA LEU A 219 5.60 -3.20 -14.40
C LEU A 219 6.40 -4.04 -15.37
N GLN A 220 7.40 -4.76 -14.87
CA GLN A 220 8.39 -5.53 -15.63
C GLN A 220 8.86 -4.81 -16.90
N PRO A 221 9.45 -3.59 -16.79
CA PRO A 221 9.79 -2.82 -17.97
C PRO A 221 10.88 -3.55 -18.80
N PRO A 222 10.76 -3.61 -20.14
CA PRO A 222 11.74 -4.29 -20.98
C PRO A 222 13.17 -3.77 -20.74
N GLY A 223 14.11 -4.68 -20.48
CA GLY A 223 15.51 -4.34 -20.23
C GLY A 223 15.78 -3.58 -18.92
N TRP A 224 14.82 -3.51 -18.00
CA TRP A 224 15.04 -3.03 -16.64
C TRP A 224 15.61 -4.16 -15.77
N THR A 225 16.66 -3.87 -15.00
CA THR A 225 17.36 -4.86 -14.16
C THR A 225 17.41 -4.39 -12.71
N ASP A 226 17.71 -5.31 -11.80
CA ASP A 226 17.83 -4.98 -10.37
C ASP A 226 18.96 -3.98 -10.11
N GLU A 227 20.06 -4.02 -10.87
CA GLU A 227 21.14 -3.04 -10.78
C GLU A 227 20.68 -1.63 -11.16
N LYS A 228 19.76 -1.50 -12.14
CA LYS A 228 19.18 -0.21 -12.50
C LYS A 228 18.27 0.34 -11.39
N THR A 229 17.58 -0.54 -10.67
CA THR A 229 16.79 -0.15 -9.50
C THR A 229 17.70 0.32 -8.36
N GLN A 230 18.78 -0.42 -8.05
CA GLN A 230 19.78 -0.03 -7.05
C GLN A 230 20.46 1.32 -7.37
N GLN A 231 20.69 1.62 -8.66
CA GLN A 231 21.23 2.93 -9.07
C GLN A 231 20.21 4.08 -8.95
N LEU A 232 18.91 3.77 -8.99
CA LEU A 232 17.84 4.75 -8.87
C LEU A 232 17.59 5.13 -7.41
N GLU A 233 17.62 4.14 -6.51
CA GLU A 233 17.35 4.31 -5.07
C GLU A 233 18.02 5.54 -4.42
N PRO A 234 19.35 5.76 -4.54
CA PRO A 234 20.01 6.90 -3.89
C PRO A 234 19.67 8.25 -4.53
N ARG A 235 18.98 8.28 -5.68
CA ARG A 235 18.53 9.52 -6.35
C ARG A 235 17.13 9.93 -5.91
N LEU A 236 16.44 9.09 -5.14
CA LEU A 236 15.14 9.41 -4.58
C LEU A 236 15.36 10.24 -3.34
N HIS A 237 15.09 11.53 -3.46
CA HIS A 237 15.10 12.44 -2.33
C HIS A 237 13.67 12.91 -2.11
N ARG A 238 13.25 12.93 -0.84
CA ARG A 238 12.10 13.73 -0.42
C ARG A 238 12.59 15.17 -0.43
N ASP A 239 12.42 15.87 -1.54
CA ASP A 239 12.59 17.32 -1.52
C ASP A 239 11.57 17.87 -0.50
N GLY A 240 12.07 18.58 0.51
CA GLY A 240 11.29 19.19 1.59
C GLY A 240 10.40 20.33 1.10
#